data_AF-A0A1Q3TCQ6-F1
#
_entry.id   AF-A0A1Q3TCQ6-F1
#
_cell.length_a   1.000
_cell.length_b   1.000
_cell.length_c   1.000
_cell.angle_alpha   90.00
_cell.angle_beta   90.00
_cell.angle_gamma   90.00
#
_symmetry.space_group_name_H-M   'P 1'
#
loop_
_entity.id
_entity.type
_entity.pdbx_description
1 polymer ?
#
loop_
_entity_poly.entity_id
_entity_poly.type
_entity_poly.pdbx_seq_one_letter_code
_entity_poly.pdbx_strand_id
1 'polypeptide(L)'
;MPSPFDPKPASRQPPLVLKPVPKYSPDEITALILGCLRHITGGAGQVGRSGLVHLLMGKRSAFGTTANNPYKGKFTAFRVREVENLVEKLVLTGLIEEHPATLVSGKTYQAIQVSDRGHLWLEEHQHLLP
;
A
#
# COMPACT_ATOMS: atom_id res chain seq x y z
N MET A 1 -42.93 43.10 26.55
CA MET A 1 -42.93 41.68 26.12
C MET A 1 -41.71 41.48 25.23
N PRO A 2 -40.73 40.64 25.59
CA PRO A 2 -39.56 40.39 24.74
C PRO A 2 -39.82 39.26 23.72
N SER A 3 -39.13 39.36 22.58
CA SER A 3 -39.26 38.59 21.33
C SER A 3 -38.85 37.10 21.45
N PRO A 4 -39.46 36.14 20.73
CA PRO A 4 -39.30 34.69 20.95
C PRO A 4 -38.37 33.96 19.95
N PHE A 5 -37.32 34.59 19.43
CA PHE A 5 -36.40 33.92 18.48
C PHE A 5 -34.93 34.25 18.75
N ASP A 6 -34.36 33.62 19.77
CA ASP A 6 -32.92 33.34 19.79
C ASP A 6 -32.66 32.11 18.90
N PRO A 7 -32.01 32.24 17.74
CA PRO A 7 -31.58 31.07 16.97
C PRO A 7 -30.45 30.38 17.75
N LYS A 8 -30.71 29.14 18.16
CA LYS A 8 -29.75 28.21 18.79
C LYS A 8 -28.36 28.36 18.14
N PRO A 9 -27.26 28.41 18.92
CA PRO A 9 -25.93 28.41 18.33
C PRO A 9 -25.79 27.14 17.51
N ALA A 10 -25.52 27.31 16.21
CA ALA A 10 -25.22 26.21 15.30
C ALA A 10 -24.13 25.36 15.95
N SER A 11 -24.53 24.18 16.42
CA SER A 11 -23.64 23.23 17.08
C SER A 11 -22.50 22.97 16.11
N ARG A 12 -21.29 23.24 16.58
CA ARG A 12 -20.02 23.04 15.87
C ARG A 12 -19.97 21.58 15.42
N GLN A 13 -20.50 21.28 14.23
CA GLN A 13 -20.18 20.03 13.56
C GLN A 13 -18.65 20.02 13.46
N PRO A 14 -17.96 19.01 14.02
CA PRO A 14 -16.54 18.88 13.76
C PRO A 14 -16.38 18.83 12.24
N PRO A 15 -15.40 19.55 11.66
CA PRO A 15 -15.20 19.58 10.23
C PRO A 15 -15.18 18.13 9.73
N LEU A 16 -16.06 17.82 8.77
CA LEU A 16 -16.05 16.57 8.02
C LEU A 16 -14.59 16.29 7.67
N VAL A 17 -14.01 15.27 8.31
CA VAL A 17 -12.63 14.85 8.08
C VAL A 17 -12.55 14.53 6.59
N LEU A 18 -12.03 15.49 5.81
CA LEU A 18 -11.71 15.31 4.41
C LEU A 18 -10.81 14.09 4.38
N LYS A 19 -11.35 12.97 3.88
CA LYS A 19 -10.55 11.75 3.71
C LYS A 19 -9.31 12.19 2.93
N PRO A 20 -8.09 11.91 3.43
CA PRO A 20 -6.89 12.35 2.75
C PRO A 20 -6.94 11.79 1.33
N VAL A 21 -7.05 12.69 0.36
CA VAL A 21 -7.05 12.31 -1.05
C VAL A 21 -5.66 11.76 -1.33
N PRO A 22 -5.53 10.53 -1.85
CA PRO A 22 -4.23 10.00 -2.19
C PRO A 22 -3.55 10.93 -3.19
N LYS A 23 -2.34 11.39 -2.85
CA LYS A 23 -1.56 12.36 -3.65
C LYS A 23 -0.95 11.75 -4.92
N TYR A 24 -1.05 10.44 -5.08
CA TYR A 24 -0.36 9.68 -6.12
C TYR A 24 -1.31 9.39 -7.28
N SER A 25 -0.80 9.56 -8.49
CA SER A 25 -1.40 9.03 -9.72
C SER A 25 -1.42 7.49 -9.72
N PRO A 26 -2.26 6.85 -10.56
CA PRO A 26 -2.27 5.40 -10.69
C PRO A 26 -0.92 4.77 -11.02
N ASP A 27 -0.11 5.45 -11.82
CA ASP A 27 1.22 4.97 -12.22
C ASP A 27 2.21 5.10 -11.06
N GLU A 28 2.18 6.20 -10.29
CA GLU A 28 2.96 6.32 -9.06
C GLU A 28 2.59 5.25 -8.03
N ILE A 29 1.30 4.96 -7.87
CA ILE A 29 0.84 3.87 -7.00
C ILE A 29 1.43 2.53 -7.45
N THR A 30 1.38 2.25 -8.75
CA THR A 30 1.91 1.01 -9.33
C THR A 30 3.43 0.93 -9.15
N ALA A 31 4.16 2.01 -9.46
CA ALA A 31 5.60 2.11 -9.28
C ALA A 31 6.02 1.93 -7.82
N LEU A 32 5.30 2.54 -6.88
CA LEU A 32 5.57 2.37 -5.45
C LEU A 32 5.33 0.93 -4.98
N ILE A 33 4.27 0.26 -5.43
CA ILE A 33 3.99 -1.13 -5.06
C ILE A 33 5.04 -2.08 -5.66
N LEU A 34 5.30 -1.97 -6.96
CA LEU A 34 6.26 -2.83 -7.65
C LEU A 34 7.70 -2.55 -7.17
N GLY A 35 8.07 -1.29 -6.98
CA GLY A 35 9.38 -0.90 -6.46
C GLY A 35 9.61 -1.40 -5.05
N CYS A 36 8.58 -1.29 -4.19
CA CYS A 36 8.60 -1.88 -2.86
C CYS A 36 8.81 -3.40 -2.91
N LEU A 37 8.07 -4.09 -3.78
CA LEU A 37 8.16 -5.54 -3.90
C LEU A 37 9.55 -5.96 -4.42
N ARG A 38 10.07 -5.30 -5.46
CA ARG A 38 11.43 -5.50 -5.99
C ARG A 38 12.50 -5.26 -4.93
N HIS A 39 12.33 -4.24 -4.09
CA HIS A 39 13.29 -3.94 -3.01
C HIS A 39 13.33 -5.04 -1.96
N ILE A 40 12.18 -5.63 -1.62
CA ILE A 40 12.10 -6.74 -0.65
C ILE A 40 12.67 -8.02 -1.25
N THR A 41 12.25 -8.39 -2.47
CA THR A 41 12.67 -9.65 -3.11
C THR A 41 14.11 -9.62 -3.58
N GLY A 42 14.62 -8.47 -4.03
CA GLY A 42 16.03 -8.27 -4.40
C GLY A 42 17.01 -8.25 -3.22
N GLY A 43 16.50 -8.19 -1.98
CA GLY A 43 17.28 -8.19 -0.73
C GLY A 43 17.34 -9.53 0.01
N ALA A 44 16.86 -10.62 -0.61
CA ALA A 44 16.76 -12.00 -0.07
C ALA A 44 15.48 -12.36 0.73
N GLY A 45 14.42 -11.55 0.66
CA GLY A 45 13.15 -11.81 1.36
C GLY A 45 12.02 -12.32 0.47
N GLN A 46 11.23 -13.27 0.96
CA GLN A 46 9.90 -13.58 0.41
C GLN A 46 8.84 -12.83 1.21
N VAL A 47 7.80 -12.33 0.52
CA VAL A 47 6.72 -11.58 1.16
C VAL A 47 5.37 -12.02 0.61
N GLY A 48 4.36 -12.17 1.45
CA GLY A 48 2.98 -12.38 1.01
C GLY A 48 2.22 -11.06 0.84
N ARG A 49 1.06 -11.09 0.18
CA ARG A 49 0.21 -9.90 -0.07
C ARG A 49 -0.02 -9.06 1.19
N SER A 50 -0.44 -9.69 2.30
CA SER A 50 -0.72 -8.99 3.56
C SER A 50 0.53 -8.33 4.16
N GLY A 51 1.70 -8.95 3.98
CA GLY A 51 2.98 -8.39 4.43
C GLY A 51 3.34 -7.11 3.68
N LEU A 52 3.17 -7.12 2.35
CA LEU A 52 3.39 -5.95 1.49
C LEU A 52 2.43 -4.81 1.85
N VAL A 53 1.14 -5.09 1.99
CA VAL A 53 0.12 -4.09 2.39
C VAL A 53 0.47 -3.47 3.75
N HIS A 54 0.83 -4.29 4.73
CA HIS A 54 1.22 -3.79 6.05
C HIS A 54 2.46 -2.90 6.00
N LEU A 55 3.43 -3.21 5.15
CA LEU A 55 4.61 -2.35 4.97
C LEU A 55 4.24 -1.01 4.33
N LEU A 56 3.49 -1.01 3.22
CA LEU A 56 3.11 0.21 2.52
C LEU A 56 2.30 1.14 3.44
N MET A 57 1.51 0.57 4.34
CA MET A 57 0.77 1.30 5.38
C MET A 57 1.61 1.71 6.60
N GLY A 58 2.88 1.28 6.70
CA GLY A 58 3.78 1.64 7.79
C GLY A 58 3.53 0.89 9.10
N LYS A 59 2.81 -0.23 9.09
CA LYS A 59 2.53 -1.01 10.30
C LYS A 59 3.80 -1.68 10.83
N ARG A 60 3.94 -1.74 12.16
CA ARG A 60 5.10 -2.34 12.86
C ARG A 60 5.29 -3.84 12.57
N SER A 61 4.26 -4.54 12.10
CA SER A 61 4.24 -5.99 11.86
C SER A 61 4.66 -6.41 10.45
N ALA A 62 5.28 -5.52 9.66
CA ALA A 62 5.80 -5.86 8.34
C ALA A 62 7.03 -6.80 8.45
N PHE A 63 6.76 -8.10 8.56
CA PHE A 63 7.75 -9.17 8.62
C PHE A 63 8.68 -9.12 7.39
N GLY A 64 9.99 -9.35 7.59
CA GLY A 64 10.96 -9.50 6.50
C GLY A 64 11.48 -8.19 5.89
N THR A 65 11.39 -7.07 6.61
CA THR A 65 11.71 -5.76 6.03
C THR A 65 12.80 -5.05 6.83
N THR A 66 13.79 -4.52 6.14
CA THR A 66 14.85 -3.71 6.72
C THR A 66 14.26 -2.42 7.30
N ALA A 67 14.80 -1.94 8.42
CA ALA A 67 14.33 -0.72 9.07
C ALA A 67 14.36 0.52 8.14
N ASN A 68 15.18 0.47 7.08
CA ASN A 68 15.42 1.54 6.11
C ASN A 68 14.69 1.35 4.76
N ASN A 69 13.49 0.75 4.75
CA ASN A 69 12.73 0.61 3.51
C ASN A 69 12.08 1.95 3.09
N PRO A 70 12.43 2.55 1.93
CA PRO A 70 11.95 3.87 1.50
C PRO A 70 10.45 3.90 1.12
N TYR A 71 9.84 2.74 0.93
CA TYR A 71 8.42 2.59 0.57
C TYR A 71 7.50 2.45 1.80
N LYS A 72 8.08 2.27 2.99
CA LYS A 72 7.33 2.09 4.23
C LYS A 72 6.50 3.33 4.56
N GLY A 73 5.20 3.13 4.79
CA GLY A 73 4.29 4.21 5.22
C GLY A 73 3.81 5.15 4.10
N LYS A 74 4.20 4.92 2.84
CA LYS A 74 3.75 5.73 1.69
C LYS A 74 2.23 5.70 1.50
N PHE A 75 1.56 4.64 1.97
CA PHE A 75 0.13 4.41 1.79
C PHE A 75 -0.66 4.59 3.10
N THR A 76 -0.11 5.31 4.09
CA THR A 76 -0.77 5.60 5.38
C THR A 76 -2.13 6.29 5.26
N ALA A 77 -2.36 7.03 4.16
CA ALA A 77 -3.64 7.68 3.87
C ALA A 77 -4.72 6.73 3.33
N PHE A 78 -4.34 5.56 2.78
CA PHE A 78 -5.28 4.61 2.20
C PHE A 78 -5.88 3.70 3.26
N ARG A 79 -7.05 3.14 2.96
CA ARG A 79 -7.63 2.04 3.75
C ARG A 79 -6.95 0.73 3.37
N VAL A 80 -6.83 -0.19 4.34
CA VAL A 80 -6.25 -1.53 4.12
C VAL A 80 -6.82 -2.20 2.87
N ARG A 81 -8.15 -2.25 2.77
CA ARG A 81 -8.86 -2.86 1.65
C ARG A 81 -8.58 -2.20 0.30
N GLU A 82 -8.31 -0.90 0.28
CA GLU A 82 -7.95 -0.19 -0.97
C GLU A 82 -6.56 -0.65 -1.45
N VAL A 83 -5.59 -0.76 -0.54
CA VAL A 83 -4.25 -1.24 -0.87
C VAL A 83 -4.28 -2.72 -1.28
N GLU A 84 -5.07 -3.55 -0.58
CA GLU A 84 -5.29 -4.95 -0.96
C GLU A 84 -5.85 -5.07 -2.38
N ASN A 85 -6.88 -4.29 -2.71
CA ASN A 85 -7.46 -4.26 -4.06
C ASN A 85 -6.46 -3.78 -5.12
N LEU A 86 -5.57 -2.83 -4.79
CA LEU A 86 -4.53 -2.37 -5.71
C LEU A 86 -3.51 -3.47 -5.98
N VAL A 87 -3.05 -4.17 -4.94
CA VAL A 87 -2.12 -5.30 -5.09
C VAL A 87 -2.78 -6.43 -5.89
N GLU A 88 -4.05 -6.75 -5.60
CA GLU A 88 -4.80 -7.77 -6.35
C GLU A 88 -4.94 -7.41 -7.83
N LYS A 89 -5.22 -6.14 -8.16
CA LYS A 89 -5.24 -5.69 -9.56
C LYS A 89 -3.90 -5.91 -10.25
N LEU A 90 -2.77 -5.66 -9.57
CA LEU A 90 -1.44 -5.87 -10.13
C LEU A 90 -1.10 -7.35 -10.34
N VAL A 91 -1.67 -8.24 -9.53
CA VAL A 91 -1.61 -9.68 -9.78
C VAL A 91 -2.45 -10.04 -11.02
N LEU A 92 -3.68 -9.54 -11.11
CA LEU A 92 -4.56 -9.80 -12.26
C LEU A 92 -4.03 -9.25 -13.58
N THR A 93 -3.30 -8.13 -13.57
CA THR A 93 -2.64 -7.58 -14.77
C THR A 93 -1.36 -8.33 -15.14
N GLY A 94 -0.89 -9.23 -14.28
CA GLY A 94 0.36 -9.99 -14.47
C GLY A 94 1.62 -9.16 -14.24
N LEU A 95 1.55 -8.05 -13.50
CA LEU A 95 2.73 -7.28 -13.07
C LEU A 95 3.34 -7.85 -11.78
N ILE A 96 2.53 -8.58 -11.01
CA ILE A 96 2.93 -9.35 -9.84
C ILE A 96 2.58 -10.81 -10.08
N GLU A 97 3.50 -11.70 -9.75
CA GLU A 97 3.29 -13.14 -9.77
C GLU A 97 3.24 -13.71 -8.36
N GLU A 98 2.49 -14.79 -8.20
CA GLU A 98 2.38 -15.53 -6.95
C GLU A 98 3.04 -16.89 -7.07
N HIS A 99 3.71 -17.31 -6.01
CA HIS A 99 4.33 -18.62 -5.94
C HIS A 99 4.22 -19.19 -4.52
N PRO A 100 4.12 -20.52 -4.38
CA PRO A 100 4.09 -21.15 -3.08
C PRO A 100 5.43 -20.97 -2.36
N ALA A 101 5.36 -20.58 -1.09
CA ALA A 101 6.49 -20.40 -0.19
C ALA A 101 6.20 -21.10 1.14
N THR A 102 7.27 -21.42 1.88
CA THR A 102 7.16 -22.14 3.15
C THR A 102 7.76 -21.32 4.27
N LEU A 103 6.99 -21.10 5.34
CA LEU A 103 7.49 -20.48 6.56
C LEU A 103 8.41 -21.44 7.31
N VAL A 104 9.23 -20.90 8.22
CA VAL A 104 10.08 -21.73 9.12
C VAL A 104 9.26 -22.72 9.96
N SER A 105 7.98 -22.43 10.20
CA SER A 105 7.03 -23.33 10.88
C SER A 105 6.53 -24.51 10.01
N GLY A 106 6.95 -24.61 8.75
CA GLY A 106 6.47 -25.62 7.79
C GLY A 106 5.12 -25.30 7.15
N LYS A 107 4.45 -24.21 7.55
CA LYS A 107 3.21 -23.76 6.90
C LYS A 107 3.51 -23.13 5.54
N THR A 108 2.73 -23.51 4.54
CA THR A 108 2.79 -22.90 3.21
C THR A 108 1.98 -21.60 3.18
N TYR A 109 2.43 -20.66 2.37
CA TYR A 109 1.75 -19.41 2.07
C TYR A 109 2.03 -19.01 0.62
N GLN A 110 1.21 -18.10 0.07
CA GLN A 110 1.47 -17.53 -1.24
C GLN A 110 2.38 -16.31 -1.09
N ALA A 111 3.62 -16.46 -1.53
CA ALA A 111 4.54 -15.35 -1.70
C ALA A 111 4.27 -14.65 -3.02
N ILE A 112 4.58 -13.37 -3.07
CA ILE A 112 4.45 -12.53 -4.25
C ILE A 112 5.80 -11.98 -4.67
N GLN A 113 6.01 -11.82 -5.97
CA GLN A 113 7.18 -11.18 -6.55
C GLN A 113 6.78 -10.36 -7.77
N VAL A 114 7.65 -9.43 -8.19
CA VAL A 114 7.47 -8.72 -9.45
C VAL A 114 7.70 -9.72 -10.59
N SER A 115 6.80 -9.75 -11.57
CA SER A 115 6.97 -10.59 -12.77
C SER A 115 7.97 -9.98 -13.74
N ASP A 116 8.39 -10.73 -14.77
CA ASP A 116 9.23 -10.18 -15.85
C ASP A 116 8.58 -8.95 -16.50
N ARG A 117 7.26 -8.99 -16.71
CA ARG A 117 6.48 -7.85 -17.22
C ARG A 117 6.48 -6.69 -16.25
N GLY A 118 6.35 -6.95 -14.94
CA GLY A 118 6.43 -5.94 -13.90
C GLY A 118 7.82 -5.29 -13.83
N HIS A 119 8.88 -6.05 -14.09
CA HIS A 119 10.25 -5.54 -14.18
C HIS A 119 10.43 -4.60 -15.37
N LEU A 120 9.99 -5.00 -16.56
CA LEU A 120 10.03 -4.13 -17.75
C LEU A 120 9.22 -2.85 -17.52
N TRP A 121 8.02 -2.96 -16.97
CA TRP A 121 7.20 -1.79 -16.65
C TRP A 121 7.91 -0.85 -15.66
N LEU A 122 8.57 -1.40 -14.63
CA LEU A 122 9.34 -0.60 -13.66
C LEU A 122 10.53 0.11 -14.28
N GLU A 123 11.20 -0.50 -15.27
CA GLU A 123 12.33 0.12 -15.97
C GLU A 123 11.87 1.35 -16.78
N GLU A 124 10.72 1.25 -17.45
CA GLU A 124 10.09 2.39 -18.17
C GLU A 124 9.66 3.52 -17.22
N HIS A 125 9.30 3.18 -15.97
CA HIS A 125 8.76 4.11 -14.97
C HIS A 125 9.73 4.40 -13.82
N GLN A 126 11.04 4.21 -14.04
CA GLN A 126 12.05 4.35 -12.98
C GLN A 126 12.08 5.75 -12.35
N HIS A 127 11.72 6.78 -13.11
CA HIS A 127 11.63 8.18 -12.67
C HIS A 127 10.54 8.42 -11.60
N LEU A 128 9.60 7.48 -11.42
CA LEU A 128 8.55 7.53 -10.39
C LEU A 128 8.99 6.88 -9.06
N LEU A 129 10.17 6.27 -9.02
CA LEU A 129 10.70 5.62 -7.82
C LEU A 129 11.48 6.64 -6.95
N PRO A 130 11.43 6.48 -5.61
CA PRO A 130 12.16 7.32 -4.67
C PRO A 130 13.67 7.04 -4.62
#